data_AF-A0A7S0Q6D9-F1
#
_entry.id   AF-A0A7S0Q6D9-F1
#
_cell.length_a   1.000
_cell.length_b   1.000
_cell.length_c   1.000
_cell.angle_alpha   90.00
_cell.angle_beta   90.00
_cell.angle_gamma   90.00
#
_symmetry.space_group_name_H-M   'P 1'
#
loop_
_entity.id
_entity.type
_entity.pdbx_description
1 polymer ?
#
loop_
_entity_poly.entity_id
_entity_poly.type
_entity_poly.pdbx_seq_one_letter_code
_entity_poly.pdbx_strand_id
1 'polypeptide(L)'
;QLGDFGIVFLLFNEGLQLSPSRLQKLSSFFKLGLAQFLLTIAAITAANLYLGPQILPAAERFIPLDDSIVRPILTTPVLAFCLASAGALSSSAFVLPVLKQKGWEERADGTAA
;
A
#
# COMPACT_ATOMS: atom_id res chain seq x y z
N GLN A 1 8.09 -19.84 -2.09
CA GLN A 1 8.17 -20.57 -3.37
C GLN A 1 6.99 -20.26 -4.28
N LEU A 2 5.74 -20.67 -3.96
CA LEU A 2 4.58 -20.34 -4.80
C LEU A 2 4.26 -18.84 -4.83
N GLY A 3 4.39 -18.16 -3.68
CA GLY A 3 4.20 -16.71 -3.58
C GLY A 3 5.22 -15.91 -4.38
N ASP A 4 6.49 -16.31 -4.37
CA ASP A 4 7.55 -15.61 -5.10
C ASP A 4 7.33 -15.70 -6.62
N PHE A 5 6.96 -16.89 -7.11
CA PHE A 5 6.58 -17.07 -8.51
C PHE A 5 5.31 -16.28 -8.87
N GLY A 6 4.31 -16.29 -7.97
CA GLY A 6 3.07 -15.53 -8.16
C GLY A 6 3.28 -14.02 -8.24
N ILE A 7 4.15 -13.45 -7.39
CA ILE A 7 4.50 -12.02 -7.42
C ILE A 7 5.16 -11.65 -8.74
N VAL A 8 6.13 -12.46 -9.21
CA VAL A 8 6.81 -12.21 -10.49
C VAL A 8 5.81 -12.28 -11.66
N PHE A 9 4.91 -13.26 -11.65
CA PHE A 9 3.88 -13.38 -12.68
C PHE A 9 2.90 -12.19 -12.67
N LEU A 10 2.46 -11.74 -11.49
CA LEU A 10 1.59 -10.57 -11.35
C LEU A 10 2.29 -9.30 -11.85
N LEU A 11 3.53 -9.04 -11.42
CA LEU A 11 4.31 -7.88 -11.87
C LEU A 11 4.54 -7.90 -13.39
N PHE A 12 4.75 -9.09 -13.97
CA PHE A 12 4.89 -9.25 -15.41
C PHE A 12 3.59 -8.90 -16.15
N ASN A 13 2.43 -9.36 -15.66
CA ASN A 13 1.14 -9.06 -16.28
C ASN A 13 0.76 -7.57 -16.16
N GLU A 14 0.96 -6.96 -14.99
CA GLU A 14 0.80 -5.51 -14.79
C GLU A 14 1.72 -4.71 -15.73
N GLY A 15 2.96 -5.17 -15.91
CA GLY A 15 3.92 -4.56 -16.84
C GLY A 15 3.49 -4.62 -18.31
N LEU A 16 2.82 -5.70 -18.74
CA LEU A 16 2.31 -5.84 -20.11
C LEU A 16 1.07 -4.97 -20.40
N GLN A 17 0.30 -4.62 -19.36
CA GLN A 17 -0.90 -3.77 -19.49
C GLN A 17 -0.57 -2.26 -19.58
N LEU A 18 0.65 -1.86 -19.23
CA LEU A 18 1.10 -0.47 -19.28
C LEU A 18 1.56 -0.08 -20.70
N SER A 19 0.78 0.75 -21.38
CA SER A 19 1.24 1.37 -22.63
C SER A 19 2.22 2.53 -22.35
N PRO A 20 3.18 2.81 -23.25
CA PRO A 20 4.12 3.93 -23.11
C PRO A 20 3.43 5.29 -22.94
N SER A 21 2.26 5.46 -23.57
CA SER A 21 1.43 6.67 -23.48
C SER A 21 0.78 6.87 -22.11
N ARG A 22 0.46 5.79 -21.39
CA ARG A 22 -0.06 5.83 -20.00
C ARG A 22 1.06 6.11 -19.02
N LEU A 23 2.24 5.52 -19.24
CA LEU A 23 3.43 5.75 -18.42
C LEU A 23 3.87 7.23 -18.45
N GLN A 24 3.81 7.88 -19.61
CA GLN A 24 4.16 9.30 -19.75
C GLN A 24 3.19 10.21 -18.99
N LYS A 25 1.90 9.88 -18.96
CA LYS A 25 0.89 10.62 -18.17
C LYS A 25 1.04 10.35 -16.67
N LEU A 26 1.37 9.12 -16.27
CA LEU A 26 1.64 8.76 -14.88
C LEU A 26 2.89 9.47 -14.33
N SER A 27 3.92 9.64 -15.16
CA SER A 27 5.15 10.38 -14.80
C SER A 27 4.87 11.83 -14.34
N SER A 28 3.83 12.47 -14.90
CA SER A 28 3.41 13.81 -14.47
C SER A 28 2.96 13.86 -13.00
N PHE A 29 2.43 12.76 -12.46
CA PHE A 29 1.93 12.67 -11.08
C PHE A 29 2.89 11.90 -10.16
N PHE A 30 3.96 11.31 -10.70
CA PHE A 30 4.88 10.46 -9.96
C PHE A 30 5.49 11.12 -8.73
N LYS A 31 5.90 12.40 -8.84
CA LYS A 31 6.48 13.14 -7.69
C LYS A 31 5.50 13.30 -6.54
N LEU A 32 4.24 13.59 -6.85
CA LEU A 32 3.18 13.75 -5.87
C LEU A 32 2.79 12.41 -5.26
N GLY A 33 2.64 11.37 -6.10
CA GLY A 33 2.35 10.01 -5.66
C GLY A 33 3.45 9.43 -4.76
N LEU A 34 4.72 9.65 -5.11
CA LEU A 34 5.86 9.23 -4.30
C LEU A 34 5.90 9.95 -2.95
N ALA A 35 5.68 11.27 -2.94
CA ALA A 35 5.61 12.03 -1.69
C ALA A 35 4.45 11.56 -0.80
N GLN A 36 3.28 11.33 -1.37
CA GLN A 36 2.12 10.79 -0.66
C GLN A 36 2.39 9.38 -0.12
N PHE A 37 3.01 8.52 -0.92
CA PHE A 37 3.36 7.15 -0.52
C PHE A 37 4.33 7.16 0.67
N LEU A 38 5.43 7.90 0.56
CA LEU A 38 6.41 8.03 1.63
C LEU A 38 5.82 8.67 2.89
N LEU A 39 4.99 9.70 2.75
CA LEU A 39 4.32 10.35 3.87
C LEU A 39 3.32 9.41 4.55
N THR A 40 2.60 8.58 3.79
CA THR A 40 1.67 7.58 4.33
C THR A 40 2.44 6.51 5.12
N ILE A 41 3.54 6.01 4.58
CA ILE A 41 4.40 5.06 5.30
C ILE A 41 4.94 5.69 6.58
N ALA A 42 5.45 6.92 6.51
CA ALA A 42 5.97 7.63 7.67
C ALA A 42 4.89 7.86 8.73
N ALA A 43 3.69 8.28 8.33
CA ALA A 43 2.56 8.52 9.23
C ALA A 43 2.10 7.22 9.91
N ILE A 44 1.96 6.12 9.16
CA ILE A 44 1.57 4.82 9.72
C ILE A 44 2.68 4.28 10.64
N THR A 45 3.95 4.43 10.27
CA THR A 45 5.09 4.03 11.11
C THR A 45 5.11 4.81 12.43
N ALA A 46 4.93 6.13 12.36
CA ALA A 46 4.84 6.98 13.54
C ALA A 46 3.63 6.64 14.41
N ALA A 47 2.47 6.39 13.80
CA ALA A 47 1.28 5.96 14.53
C ALA A 47 1.50 4.63 15.27
N ASN A 48 2.15 3.65 14.63
CA ASN A 48 2.48 2.38 15.29
C ASN A 48 3.46 2.60 16.47
N LEU A 49 4.49 3.42 16.32
CA LEU A 49 5.48 3.64 17.38
C LEU A 49 4.95 4.47 18.56
N TYR A 50 4.16 5.50 18.30
CA TYR A 50 3.74 6.46 19.33
C TYR A 50 2.32 6.24 19.86
N LEU A 51 1.37 5.90 18.98
CA LEU A 51 -0.02 5.68 19.35
C LEU A 51 -0.29 4.20 19.68
N GLY A 52 0.36 3.28 18.98
CA GLY A 52 0.18 1.83 19.16
C GLY A 52 0.30 1.39 20.63
N PRO A 53 1.38 1.73 21.36
CA PRO A 53 1.53 1.35 22.78
C PRO A 53 0.45 1.92 23.71
N GLN A 54 -0.18 3.04 23.34
CA GLN A 54 -1.23 3.68 24.15
C GLN A 54 -2.60 3.05 23.88
N ILE A 55 -2.84 2.57 22.66
CA ILE A 55 -4.13 2.01 22.23
C ILE A 55 -4.19 0.50 22.47
N LEU A 56 -3.04 -0.18 22.47
CA LEU A 56 -2.96 -1.63 22.63
C LEU A 56 -3.66 -2.15 23.90
N PRO A 57 -3.51 -1.53 25.10
CA PRO A 57 -4.20 -2.00 26.31
C PRO A 57 -5.72 -1.87 26.23
N ALA A 58 -6.22 -0.88 25.48
CA ALA A 58 -7.65 -0.72 25.24
C ALA A 58 -8.17 -1.73 24.21
N ALA A 59 -7.37 -2.05 23.19
CA ALA A 59 -7.71 -3.01 22.15
C ALA A 59 -7.67 -4.47 22.65
N GLU A 60 -6.73 -4.83 23.53
CA GLU A 60 -6.62 -6.15 24.15
C GLU A 60 -7.88 -6.57 24.93
N ARG A 61 -8.65 -5.59 25.42
CA ARG A 61 -9.94 -5.83 26.08
C ARG A 61 -11.00 -6.39 25.12
N PHE A 62 -10.87 -6.14 23.82
CA PHE A 62 -11.82 -6.56 22.79
C PHE A 62 -11.26 -7.67 21.89
N ILE A 63 -9.94 -7.69 21.67
CA ILE A 63 -9.27 -8.66 20.80
C ILE A 63 -8.02 -9.18 21.53
N PRO A 64 -7.95 -10.46 21.90
CA PRO A 64 -6.74 -11.02 22.50
C PRO A 64 -5.65 -11.10 21.41
N LEU A 65 -4.73 -10.15 21.44
CA LEU A 65 -3.60 -10.08 20.53
C LEU A 65 -2.40 -10.80 21.12
N ASP A 66 -1.61 -11.48 20.27
CA ASP A 66 -0.39 -12.13 20.71
C ASP A 66 0.70 -11.09 20.96
N ASP A 67 1.03 -10.92 22.23
CA ASP A 67 2.08 -10.02 22.73
C ASP A 67 3.44 -10.28 22.08
N SER A 68 3.72 -11.52 21.68
CA SER A 68 5.00 -11.91 21.07
C SER A 68 5.16 -11.39 19.65
N ILE A 69 4.06 -11.06 18.95
CA ILE A 69 4.05 -10.55 17.58
C ILE A 69 3.86 -9.03 17.58
N VAL A 70 2.95 -8.53 18.40
CA VAL A 70 2.58 -7.11 18.37
C VAL A 70 3.63 -6.23 19.04
N ARG A 71 4.20 -6.64 20.17
CA ARG A 71 5.21 -5.82 20.85
C ARG A 71 6.46 -5.55 20.01
N PRO A 72 7.04 -6.52 19.27
CA PRO A 72 8.15 -6.24 18.37
C PRO A 72 7.80 -5.22 17.27
N ILE A 73 6.59 -5.27 16.73
CA ILE A 73 6.11 -4.33 15.70
C ILE A 73 6.03 -2.91 16.27
N LEU A 74 5.52 -2.73 17.49
CA LEU A 74 5.33 -1.41 18.10
C LEU A 74 6.59 -0.83 18.75
N THR A 75 7.62 -1.64 19.00
CA THR A 75 8.86 -1.20 19.65
C THR A 75 10.03 -1.04 18.68
N THR A 76 10.06 -1.85 17.62
CA THR A 76 11.16 -1.85 16.65
C THR A 76 10.78 -1.01 15.43
N PRO A 77 11.47 0.13 15.17
CA PRO A 77 11.10 1.04 14.09
C PRO A 77 11.20 0.39 12.70
N VAL A 78 12.14 -0.54 12.52
CA VAL A 78 12.30 -1.28 11.26
C VAL A 78 11.09 -2.17 10.98
N LEU A 79 10.57 -2.87 11.99
CA LEU A 79 9.39 -3.74 11.82
C LEU A 79 8.12 -2.91 11.57
N ALA A 80 7.94 -1.81 12.31
CA ALA A 80 6.85 -0.86 12.07
C ALA A 80 6.89 -0.31 10.63
N PHE A 81 8.08 0.07 10.15
CA PHE A 81 8.27 0.56 8.78
C PHE A 81 7.99 -0.51 7.73
N CYS A 82 8.48 -1.74 7.93
CA CYS A 82 8.22 -2.84 7.02
C CYS A 82 6.72 -3.15 6.93
N LEU A 83 6.02 -3.17 8.07
CA LEU A 83 4.57 -3.38 8.10
C LEU A 83 3.82 -2.24 7.42
N ALA A 84 4.18 -0.99 7.72
CA ALA A 84 3.60 0.19 7.08
C ALA A 84 3.82 0.20 5.57
N SER A 85 5.01 -0.20 5.12
CA SER A 85 5.36 -0.31 3.70
C SER A 85 4.54 -1.41 3.01
N ALA A 86 4.42 -2.58 3.64
CA ALA A 86 3.60 -3.67 3.10
C ALA A 86 2.11 -3.28 3.00
N GLY A 87 1.59 -2.55 3.99
CA GLY A 87 0.20 -2.07 4.00
C GLY A 87 -0.07 -0.87 3.08
N ALA A 88 0.94 -0.04 2.79
CA ALA A 88 0.80 1.11 1.90
C ALA A 88 0.81 0.74 0.41
N LEU A 89 1.22 -0.49 0.08
CA LEU A 89 1.14 -1.01 -1.29
C LEU A 89 -0.32 -1.33 -1.63
N SER A 90 -0.94 -0.47 -2.44
CA SER A 90 -2.29 -0.69 -2.97
C SER A 90 -2.22 -1.30 -4.37
N SER A 91 -3.19 -2.15 -4.71
CA SER A 91 -3.30 -2.76 -6.03
C SER A 91 -4.34 -2.02 -6.89
N SER A 92 -3.87 -1.36 -7.95
CA SER A 92 -4.71 -0.71 -8.97
C SER A 92 -5.53 -1.71 -9.80
N ALA A 93 -5.11 -2.98 -9.84
CA ALA A 93 -5.78 -4.07 -10.54
C ALA A 93 -7.26 -4.25 -10.15
N PHE A 94 -7.63 -3.89 -8.92
CA PHE A 94 -9.03 -3.96 -8.46
C PHE A 94 -9.87 -2.75 -8.90
N VAL A 95 -9.23 -1.62 -9.20
CA VAL A 95 -9.91 -0.37 -9.55
C VAL A 95 -10.15 -0.28 -11.06
N LEU A 96 -9.25 -0.80 -11.89
CA LEU A 96 -9.37 -0.75 -13.35
C LEU A 96 -10.67 -1.38 -13.91
N PRO A 97 -11.14 -2.56 -13.44
CA PRO A 97 -12.42 -3.13 -13.87
C PRO A 97 -13.61 -2.26 -13.48
N VAL A 98 -13.56 -1.60 -12.32
CA VAL A 98 -14.63 -0.72 -11.83
C VAL A 98 -14.68 0.59 -12.63
N LEU A 99 -13.52 1.14 -12.99
CA LEU A 99 -13.43 2.32 -13.85
C LEU A 99 -13.95 2.04 -15.27
N LYS A 100 -13.65 0.84 -15.80
CA LYS A 100 -14.18 0.36 -17.08
C LYS A 100 -15.69 0.20 -17.07
N GLN A 101 -16.26 -0.36 -15.99
CA GLN A 101 -17.72 -0.47 -15.84
C GLN A 101 -18.44 0.88 -15.76
N LYS A 102 -17.77 1.91 -15.22
CA LYS A 102 -18.33 3.27 -15.11
C LYS A 102 -18.09 4.15 -16.35
N GLY A 103 -17.37 3.65 -17.36
CA GLY A 103 -17.03 4.42 -18.57
C GLY A 103 -16.10 5.61 -18.29
N TRP A 104 -15.29 5.54 -17.23
CA TRP A 104 -14.39 6.63 -16.81
C TRP A 104 -12.95 6.48 -17.32
N GLU A 105 -12.72 5.58 -18.28
CA GLU A 105 -11.40 5.27 -18.84
C GLU A 105 -10.69 6.49 -19.48
N GLU A 106 -11.45 7.46 -20.00
CA GLU A 106 -10.92 8.67 -20.65
C GLU A 106 -10.82 9.90 -19.75
N ARG A 107 -11.32 9.84 -18.50
CA ARG A 107 -11.09 10.93 -17.53
C ARG A 107 -9.64 10.91 -17.04
N ALA A 108 -9.15 12.07 -16.59
CA ALA A 108 -7.81 12.20 -16.02
C ALA A 108 -7.53 11.13 -14.94
N ASP A 109 -8.55 10.82 -14.14
CA ASP A 109 -8.53 9.80 -13.08
C ASP A 109 -8.37 8.37 -13.61
N GLY A 110 -8.91 8.07 -14.79
CA GLY A 110 -8.81 6.76 -15.44
C GLY A 110 -7.56 6.58 -16.30
N THR A 111 -6.83 7.67 -16.58
CA THR A 111 -5.59 7.63 -17.38
C THR A 111 -4.32 7.54 -16.51
N ALA A 112 -4.44 7.89 -15.23
CA ALA A 112 -3.38 7.84 -14.23
C ALA A 112 -3.56 6.73 -13.18
N ALA A 113 -4.61 5.91 -13.30
CA ALA A 113 -4.86 4.72 -12.50
C ALA A 113 -4.23 3.46 -13.12
#